data_AF-A0A7V6UCU5-F1
#
_entry.id   AF-A0A7V6UCU5-F1
#
_cell.length_a   1.000
_cell.length_b   1.000
_cell.length_c   1.000
_cell.angle_alpha   90.00
_cell.angle_beta   90.00
_cell.angle_gamma   90.00
#
_symmetry.space_group_name_H-M   'P 1'
#
loop_
_entity.id
_entity.type
_entity.pdbx_description
1 polymer ?
#
loop_
_entity_poly.entity_id
_entity_poly.type
_entity_poly.pdbx_seq_one_letter_code
_entity_poly.pdbx_strand_id
1 'polypeptide(L)'
;MLDKLIKEHQIKMVDDRDLLELLDKHYPMPARNFLGNLKECCEMFGTDYYEHYYKQLEALLFDGGNIEQFCAKLAAVEEKLKQNCKGGGRSTNLGEIKTALLAAVFSLSNMERVTIFMSDDRRARNFIVSRYSEKYHEIKAISVIGAFYILMKNGMPLEEARRYVDALATKEFRLFDNKKMTGLEIVDGIYANKLILLVNGMLKARD
;
A
#
# COMPACT_ATOMS: atom_id res chain seq x y z
N MET A 1 17.44 11.60 6.15
CA MET A 1 17.48 11.30 4.70
C MET A 1 16.10 11.47 4.07
N LEU A 2 15.06 10.80 4.58
CA LEU A 2 13.68 10.93 4.09
C LEU A 2 13.17 12.38 4.11
N ASP A 3 13.30 13.10 5.22
CA ASP A 3 12.83 14.49 5.32
C ASP A 3 13.48 15.43 4.31
N LYS A 4 14.76 15.17 3.97
CA LYS A 4 15.47 15.91 2.93
C LYS A 4 14.85 15.66 1.55
N LEU A 5 14.58 14.39 1.21
CA LEU A 5 13.97 14.01 -0.06
C LEU A 5 12.53 14.56 -0.19
N ILE A 6 11.79 14.62 0.92
CA ILE A 6 10.47 15.27 0.98
C ILE A 6 10.60 16.77 0.74
N LYS A 7 11.53 17.42 1.45
CA LYS A 7 11.78 18.87 1.32
C LYS A 7 12.26 19.27 -0.07
N GLU A 8 13.03 18.40 -0.73
CA GLU A 8 13.53 18.60 -2.10
C GLU A 8 12.51 18.16 -3.17
N HIS A 9 11.29 17.80 -2.76
CA HIS A 9 10.21 17.36 -3.65
C HIS A 9 10.55 16.14 -4.52
N GLN A 10 11.54 15.35 -4.12
CA GLN A 10 11.82 14.06 -4.76
C GLN A 10 10.86 12.96 -4.29
N ILE A 11 10.34 13.10 -3.07
CA ILE A 11 9.26 12.26 -2.52
C ILE A 11 8.08 13.16 -2.17
N LYS A 12 6.92 12.87 -2.76
CA LYS A 12 5.65 13.48 -2.32
C LYS A 12 4.98 12.57 -1.30
N MET A 13 4.71 13.10 -0.11
CA MET A 13 3.78 12.46 0.81
C MET A 13 2.35 12.74 0.33
N VAL A 14 1.51 11.71 0.41
CA VAL A 14 0.09 11.78 0.04
C VAL A 14 -0.70 11.35 1.26
N ASP A 15 -1.54 12.23 1.78
CA ASP A 15 -2.44 11.95 2.89
C ASP A 15 -3.91 11.85 2.46
N ASP A 16 -4.82 11.62 3.42
CA ASP A 16 -6.25 11.51 3.12
C ASP A 16 -6.83 12.79 2.48
N ARG A 17 -6.30 13.96 2.83
CA ARG A 17 -6.72 15.24 2.25
C ARG A 17 -6.28 15.32 0.80
N ASP A 18 -5.03 14.97 0.49
CA ASP A 18 -4.55 14.90 -0.90
C ASP A 18 -5.44 13.97 -1.76
N LEU A 19 -5.88 12.84 -1.21
CA LEU A 19 -6.77 11.90 -1.91
C LEU A 19 -8.15 12.50 -2.16
N LEU A 20 -8.73 13.16 -1.16
CA LEU A 20 -10.02 13.84 -1.31
C LEU A 20 -9.94 14.99 -2.31
N GLU A 21 -8.88 15.81 -2.27
CA GLU A 21 -8.64 16.87 -3.24
C GLU A 21 -8.39 16.33 -4.65
N LEU A 22 -7.74 15.16 -4.77
CA LEU A 22 -7.59 14.47 -6.05
C LEU A 22 -8.96 13.99 -6.59
N LEU A 23 -9.81 13.43 -5.73
CA LEU A 23 -11.18 13.06 -6.12
C LEU A 23 -12.03 14.27 -6.49
N ASP A 24 -11.90 15.39 -5.77
CA ASP A 24 -12.69 16.61 -5.99
C ASP A 24 -12.49 17.19 -7.39
N LYS A 25 -11.31 16.99 -7.98
CA LYS A 25 -11.01 17.38 -9.38
C LYS A 25 -11.81 16.60 -10.43
N HIS A 26 -12.28 15.41 -10.09
CA HIS A 26 -12.87 14.46 -11.05
C HIS A 26 -14.30 14.07 -10.70
N TYR A 27 -14.74 14.26 -9.46
CA TYR A 27 -16.00 13.75 -8.95
C TYR A 27 -16.76 14.82 -8.13
N PRO A 28 -18.05 15.08 -8.42
CA PRO A 28 -18.85 16.08 -7.69
C PRO A 28 -19.04 15.82 -6.19
N MET A 29 -18.80 14.58 -5.74
CA MET A 29 -18.94 14.17 -4.34
C MET A 29 -17.69 13.40 -3.90
N PRO A 30 -16.56 14.06 -3.62
CA PRO A 30 -15.29 13.40 -3.30
C PRO A 30 -15.40 12.52 -2.06
N ALA A 31 -16.05 13.00 -0.99
CA ALA A 31 -16.24 12.23 0.25
C ALA A 31 -17.06 10.95 0.04
N ARG A 32 -18.09 10.98 -0.83
CA ARG A 32 -18.89 9.80 -1.16
C ARG A 32 -18.06 8.76 -1.90
N ASN A 33 -17.25 9.19 -2.87
CA ASN A 33 -16.35 8.29 -3.60
C ASN A 33 -15.28 7.71 -2.68
N PHE A 34 -14.71 8.54 -1.80
CA PHE A 34 -13.74 8.11 -0.79
C PHE A 34 -14.34 7.02 0.12
N LEU A 35 -15.53 7.23 0.68
CA LEU A 35 -16.19 6.26 1.56
C LEU A 35 -16.57 4.96 0.84
N GLY A 36 -17.05 5.04 -0.41
CA GLY A 36 -17.36 3.86 -1.21
C GLY A 36 -16.13 2.96 -1.39
N ASN A 37 -14.99 3.56 -1.77
CA ASN A 37 -13.74 2.80 -1.93
C ASN A 37 -13.16 2.34 -0.59
N LEU A 38 -13.28 3.14 0.47
CA LEU A 38 -12.88 2.73 1.82
C LEU A 38 -13.67 1.50 2.28
N LYS A 39 -14.99 1.46 2.00
CA LYS A 39 -15.85 0.32 2.30
C LYS A 39 -15.37 -0.95 1.59
N GLU A 40 -15.13 -0.87 0.28
CA GLU A 40 -14.59 -2.00 -0.49
C GLU A 40 -13.23 -2.47 0.03
N CYS A 41 -12.34 -1.53 0.39
CA CYS A 41 -11.03 -1.88 0.97
C CYS A 41 -11.17 -2.59 2.33
N CYS A 42 -12.17 -2.22 3.13
CA CYS A 42 -12.41 -2.88 4.42
C CYS A 42 -12.83 -4.36 4.27
N GLU A 43 -13.44 -4.76 3.14
CA GLU A 43 -13.91 -6.13 2.91
C GLU A 43 -12.78 -7.17 2.99
N MET A 44 -11.52 -6.77 2.72
CA MET A 44 -10.32 -7.60 2.92
C MET A 44 -10.17 -8.14 4.35
N PHE A 45 -10.73 -7.43 5.32
CA PHE A 45 -10.63 -7.71 6.75
C PHE A 45 -11.95 -8.14 7.38
N GLY A 46 -12.99 -8.36 6.55
CA GLY A 46 -14.32 -8.79 6.96
C GLY A 46 -15.41 -7.79 6.55
N THR A 47 -16.59 -8.31 6.23
CA THR A 47 -17.74 -7.53 5.74
C THR A 47 -18.22 -6.48 6.73
N ASP A 48 -18.04 -6.75 8.03
CA ASP A 48 -18.57 -5.90 9.10
C ASP A 48 -17.55 -4.84 9.55
N TYR A 49 -16.32 -4.88 9.03
CA TYR A 49 -15.25 -3.98 9.48
C TYR A 49 -15.62 -2.51 9.23
N TYR A 50 -16.09 -2.20 8.01
CA TYR A 50 -16.55 -0.86 7.67
C TYR A 50 -17.73 -0.43 8.56
N GLU A 51 -18.71 -1.31 8.72
CA GLU A 51 -19.92 -1.04 9.48
C GLU A 51 -19.61 -0.73 10.95
N HIS A 52 -18.61 -1.41 11.52
CA HIS A 52 -18.22 -1.24 12.91
C HIS A 52 -17.44 0.05 13.17
N TYR A 53 -16.53 0.45 12.26
CA TYR A 53 -15.61 1.56 12.52
C TYR A 53 -15.95 2.84 11.74
N TYR A 54 -16.28 2.74 10.46
CA TYR A 54 -16.32 3.87 9.52
C TYR A 54 -17.72 4.34 9.14
N LYS A 55 -18.78 3.53 9.35
CA LYS A 55 -20.17 3.89 9.01
C LYS A 55 -20.60 5.26 9.52
N GLN A 56 -20.12 5.67 10.69
CA GLN A 56 -20.41 6.98 11.27
C GLN A 56 -20.00 8.17 10.40
N LEU A 57 -19.11 7.97 9.42
CA LEU A 57 -18.70 9.01 8.46
C LEU A 57 -19.79 9.29 7.40
N GLU A 58 -20.72 8.36 7.16
CA GLU A 58 -21.78 8.54 6.17
C GLU A 58 -22.72 9.71 6.52
N ALA A 59 -22.87 10.04 7.81
CA ALA A 59 -23.65 11.19 8.26
C ALA A 59 -23.17 12.51 7.62
N LEU A 60 -21.85 12.65 7.42
CA LEU A 60 -21.25 13.85 6.83
C LEU A 60 -21.59 14.03 5.34
N LEU A 61 -22.07 12.98 4.66
CA LEU A 61 -22.50 13.08 3.27
C LEU A 61 -23.82 13.85 3.12
N PHE A 62 -24.65 13.87 4.16
CA PHE A 62 -25.96 14.53 4.15
C PHE A 62 -25.91 15.96 4.69
N ASP A 63 -24.95 16.24 5.58
CA ASP A 63 -24.84 17.52 6.28
C ASP A 63 -24.14 18.63 5.45
N GLY A 64 -23.80 18.37 4.18
CA GLY A 64 -23.08 19.33 3.33
C GLY A 64 -21.67 19.65 3.81
N GLY A 65 -21.05 18.72 4.55
CA GLY A 65 -19.72 18.91 5.13
C GLY A 65 -18.63 19.09 4.08
N ASN A 66 -17.61 19.89 4.40
CA ASN A 66 -16.44 20.10 3.52
C ASN A 66 -15.32 19.08 3.79
N ILE A 67 -14.29 19.09 2.93
CA ILE A 67 -13.14 18.18 3.01
C ILE A 67 -12.46 18.25 4.38
N GLU A 68 -12.29 19.45 4.94
CA GLU A 68 -11.67 19.66 6.25
C GLU A 68 -12.44 18.96 7.38
N GLN A 69 -13.77 19.13 7.41
CA GLN A 69 -14.63 18.49 8.41
C GLN A 69 -14.60 16.97 8.27
N PHE A 70 -14.62 16.47 7.03
CA PHE A 70 -14.50 15.04 6.74
C PHE A 70 -13.16 14.47 7.24
N CYS A 71 -12.04 15.10 6.88
CA CYS A 71 -10.70 14.68 7.32
C CYS A 71 -10.57 14.68 8.85
N ALA A 72 -11.06 15.72 9.52
CA ALA A 72 -11.02 15.80 10.98
C ALA A 72 -11.80 14.66 11.64
N LYS A 73 -13.00 14.33 11.12
CA LYS A 73 -13.78 13.21 11.63
C LYS A 73 -13.12 11.88 11.33
N LEU A 74 -12.62 11.66 10.11
CA LEU A 74 -11.90 10.45 9.72
C LEU A 74 -10.70 10.20 10.65
N ALA A 75 -9.87 11.22 10.88
CA ALA A 75 -8.72 11.12 11.79
C ALA A 75 -9.16 10.74 13.21
N ALA A 76 -10.25 11.31 13.72
CA ALA A 76 -10.79 10.96 15.04
C ALA A 76 -11.31 9.52 15.11
N VAL A 77 -11.91 8.99 14.04
CA VAL A 77 -12.33 7.58 13.94
C VAL A 77 -11.12 6.65 14.00
N GLU A 78 -10.09 6.96 13.22
CA GLU A 78 -8.89 6.12 13.13
C GLU A 78 -8.03 6.16 14.39
N GLU A 79 -8.01 7.29 15.09
CA GLU A 79 -7.34 7.39 16.38
C GLU A 79 -8.04 6.53 17.44
N LYS A 80 -9.38 6.53 17.48
CA LYS A 80 -10.14 5.62 18.34
C LYS A 80 -9.87 4.15 18.02
N LEU A 81 -9.81 3.81 16.73
CA LEU A 81 -9.46 2.45 16.29
C LEU A 81 -8.06 2.05 16.78
N LYS A 82 -7.05 2.93 16.66
CA LYS A 82 -5.69 2.68 17.18
C LYS A 82 -5.70 2.44 18.69
N GLN A 83 -6.47 3.22 19.44
CA GLN A 83 -6.59 3.08 20.90
C GLN A 83 -7.23 1.75 21.31
N ASN A 84 -8.34 1.36 20.65
CA ASN A 84 -9.04 0.11 20.91
C ASN A 84 -8.14 -1.13 20.63
N CYS A 85 -7.31 -1.06 19.59
CA CYS A 85 -6.39 -2.13 19.22
C CYS A 85 -5.19 -2.25 20.17
N LYS A 86 -4.65 -1.13 20.68
CA LYS A 86 -3.55 -1.12 21.66
C LYS A 86 -3.88 -1.86 22.95
N GLY A 87 -5.14 -1.80 23.41
CA GLY A 87 -5.58 -2.50 24.62
C GLY A 87 -5.83 -4.00 24.44
N GLY A 88 -6.00 -4.48 23.19
CA GLY A 88 -6.46 -5.85 22.90
C GLY A 88 -5.49 -6.73 22.11
N GLY A 89 -4.27 -6.25 21.80
CA GLY A 89 -3.28 -7.00 21.02
C GLY A 89 -3.68 -7.29 19.56
N ARG A 90 -4.70 -6.59 19.04
CA ARG A 90 -5.21 -6.77 17.67
C ARG A 90 -4.56 -5.77 16.72
N SER A 91 -4.21 -6.20 15.50
CA SER A 91 -3.80 -5.29 14.43
C SER A 91 -4.94 -4.35 14.06
N THR A 92 -4.62 -3.07 13.78
CA THR A 92 -5.60 -2.11 13.25
C THR A 92 -5.87 -2.35 11.77
N ASN A 93 -4.97 -3.00 11.02
CA ASN A 93 -5.00 -3.14 9.55
C ASN A 93 -5.06 -1.79 8.79
N LEU A 94 -4.80 -0.67 9.48
CA LEU A 94 -4.92 0.67 8.90
C LEU A 94 -3.93 0.87 7.76
N GLY A 95 -2.70 0.37 7.88
CA GLY A 95 -1.67 0.52 6.85
C GLY A 95 -2.08 -0.14 5.53
N GLU A 96 -2.62 -1.35 5.62
CA GLU A 96 -3.12 -2.12 4.48
C GLU A 96 -4.37 -1.47 3.86
N ILE A 97 -5.33 -1.03 4.68
CA ILE A 97 -6.54 -0.32 4.21
C ILE A 97 -6.16 0.97 3.49
N LYS A 98 -5.26 1.77 4.06
CA LYS A 98 -4.82 3.05 3.46
C LYS A 98 -4.08 2.84 2.16
N THR A 99 -3.23 1.82 2.08
CA THR A 99 -2.50 1.49 0.84
C THR A 99 -3.47 1.03 -0.26
N ALA A 100 -4.46 0.21 0.09
CA ALA A 100 -5.50 -0.21 -0.84
C ALA A 100 -6.38 0.97 -1.30
N LEU A 101 -6.72 1.88 -0.39
CA LEU A 101 -7.52 3.07 -0.71
C LEU A 101 -6.75 4.04 -1.62
N LEU A 102 -5.46 4.26 -1.35
CA LEU A 102 -4.58 5.05 -2.21
C LEU A 102 -4.57 4.49 -3.64
N ALA A 103 -4.42 3.16 -3.78
CA ALA A 103 -4.51 2.49 -5.07
C ALA A 103 -5.89 2.70 -5.72
N ALA A 104 -6.98 2.51 -4.99
CA ALA A 104 -8.32 2.71 -5.52
C ALA A 104 -8.52 4.12 -6.09
N VAL A 105 -8.14 5.15 -5.32
CA VAL A 105 -8.27 6.55 -5.73
C VAL A 105 -7.40 6.88 -6.93
N PHE A 106 -6.14 6.42 -6.96
CA PHE A 106 -5.26 6.65 -8.11
C PHE A 106 -5.81 5.98 -9.38
N SER A 107 -6.49 4.85 -9.26
CA SER A 107 -7.13 4.15 -10.37
C SER A 107 -8.30 4.95 -10.92
N LEU A 108 -9.11 5.52 -10.03
CA LEU A 108 -10.26 6.37 -10.37
C LEU A 108 -9.87 7.70 -11.00
N SER A 109 -8.70 8.23 -10.66
CA SER A 109 -8.17 9.48 -11.20
C SER A 109 -7.33 9.29 -12.47
N ASN A 110 -7.40 8.10 -13.11
CA ASN A 110 -6.65 7.75 -14.31
C ASN A 110 -5.14 8.05 -14.20
N MET A 111 -4.54 7.75 -13.04
CA MET A 111 -3.09 7.72 -12.96
C MET A 111 -2.59 6.43 -13.62
N GLU A 112 -2.40 6.48 -14.94
CA GLU A 112 -2.13 5.32 -15.81
C GLU A 112 -0.76 4.66 -15.56
N ARG A 113 0.09 5.25 -14.72
CA ARG A 113 1.49 4.83 -14.53
C ARG A 113 1.90 4.71 -13.06
N VAL A 114 1.14 3.96 -12.27
CA VAL A 114 1.44 3.75 -10.85
C VAL A 114 2.09 2.40 -10.61
N THR A 115 3.24 2.42 -9.94
CA THR A 115 3.93 1.25 -9.40
C THR A 115 3.78 1.26 -7.89
N ILE A 116 3.11 0.26 -7.32
CA ILE A 116 2.81 0.20 -5.88
C ILE A 116 3.87 -0.65 -5.19
N PHE A 117 4.55 -0.07 -4.20
CA PHE A 117 5.42 -0.78 -3.26
C PHE A 117 4.67 -0.98 -1.95
N MET A 118 4.61 -2.20 -1.44
CA MET A 118 3.82 -2.51 -0.24
C MET A 118 4.42 -3.64 0.61
N SER A 119 3.85 -3.84 1.80
CA SER A 119 4.24 -4.91 2.72
C SER A 119 3.98 -6.30 2.12
N ASP A 120 4.58 -7.33 2.72
CA ASP A 120 4.41 -8.73 2.31
C ASP A 120 3.05 -9.34 2.73
N ASP A 121 2.06 -8.53 3.15
CA ASP A 121 0.72 -9.05 3.47
C ASP A 121 0.04 -9.59 2.21
N ARG A 122 -0.15 -10.92 2.18
CA ARG A 122 -0.68 -11.62 1.02
C ARG A 122 -2.12 -11.22 0.71
N ARG A 123 -2.94 -10.86 1.71
CA ARG A 123 -4.34 -10.49 1.50
C ARG A 123 -4.43 -9.12 0.82
N ALA A 124 -3.75 -8.12 1.37
CA ALA A 124 -3.69 -6.77 0.80
C ALA A 124 -3.13 -6.79 -0.63
N ARG A 125 -2.08 -7.57 -0.86
CA ARG A 125 -1.48 -7.73 -2.19
C ARG A 125 -2.43 -8.37 -3.18
N ASN A 126 -3.04 -9.50 -2.81
CA ASN A 126 -3.99 -10.18 -3.68
C ASN A 126 -5.18 -9.29 -4.02
N PHE A 127 -5.67 -8.50 -3.06
CA PHE A 127 -6.74 -7.53 -3.30
C PHE A 127 -6.34 -6.52 -4.36
N ILE A 128 -5.20 -5.83 -4.20
CA ILE A 128 -4.73 -4.82 -5.15
C ILE A 128 -4.50 -5.43 -6.55
N VAL A 129 -3.85 -6.59 -6.60
CA VAL A 129 -3.61 -7.33 -7.86
C VAL A 129 -4.92 -7.77 -8.50
N SER A 130 -5.91 -8.26 -7.75
CA SER A 130 -7.17 -8.72 -8.35
C SER A 130 -8.02 -7.56 -8.88
N ARG A 131 -8.02 -6.42 -8.18
CA ARG A 131 -9.04 -5.39 -8.36
C ARG A 131 -8.60 -4.22 -9.24
N TYR A 132 -7.31 -3.92 -9.24
CA TYR A 132 -6.79 -2.73 -9.95
C TYR A 132 -5.78 -3.06 -11.05
N SER A 133 -5.52 -4.34 -11.30
CA SER A 133 -4.40 -4.71 -12.16
C SER A 133 -4.64 -4.70 -13.67
N GLU A 134 -5.88 -4.53 -14.11
CA GLU A 134 -6.16 -4.29 -15.53
C GLU A 134 -5.81 -2.85 -15.93
N LYS A 135 -5.63 -1.94 -14.95
CA LYS A 135 -5.43 -0.50 -15.16
C LYS A 135 -4.02 0.02 -14.80
N TYR A 136 -3.13 -0.83 -14.28
CA TYR A 136 -1.78 -0.46 -13.87
C TYR A 136 -0.69 -1.22 -14.66
N HIS A 137 0.53 -0.67 -14.72
CA HIS A 137 1.70 -1.24 -15.38
C HIS A 137 2.01 -2.71 -14.98
N GLU A 138 2.95 -3.33 -15.73
CA GLU A 138 3.36 -4.74 -15.71
C GLU A 138 3.66 -5.38 -14.33
N ILE A 139 3.93 -4.59 -13.28
CA ILE A 139 4.23 -5.10 -11.92
C ILE A 139 3.36 -4.38 -10.88
N LYS A 140 2.54 -5.17 -10.19
CA LYS A 140 1.27 -4.70 -9.58
C LYS A 140 1.34 -4.37 -8.10
N ALA A 141 2.23 -5.02 -7.36
CA ALA A 141 2.38 -4.87 -5.91
C ALA A 141 3.75 -5.40 -5.46
N ILE A 142 4.78 -4.55 -5.52
CA ILE A 142 6.16 -4.94 -5.26
C ILE A 142 6.40 -5.06 -3.76
N SER A 143 6.83 -6.25 -3.34
CA SER A 143 7.35 -6.45 -2.00
C SER A 143 8.62 -5.65 -1.75
N VAL A 144 8.90 -5.33 -0.49
CA VAL A 144 10.17 -4.73 -0.07
C VAL A 144 11.36 -5.48 -0.67
N ILE A 145 11.35 -6.82 -0.59
CA ILE A 145 12.45 -7.63 -1.13
C ILE A 145 12.41 -7.73 -2.66
N GLY A 146 11.22 -7.73 -3.28
CA GLY A 146 11.05 -7.69 -4.72
C GLY A 146 11.58 -6.40 -5.37
N ALA A 147 11.64 -5.30 -4.61
CA ALA A 147 12.21 -4.03 -5.09
C ALA A 147 13.67 -4.19 -5.54
N PHE A 148 14.45 -5.07 -4.91
CA PHE A 148 15.83 -5.34 -5.30
C PHE A 148 15.96 -5.93 -6.70
N TYR A 149 14.95 -6.66 -7.19
CA TYR A 149 14.94 -7.14 -8.57
C TYR A 149 14.85 -5.97 -9.56
N ILE A 150 14.00 -4.99 -9.26
CA ILE A 150 13.83 -3.78 -10.09
C ILE A 150 15.08 -2.91 -10.00
N LEU A 151 15.62 -2.70 -8.80
CA LEU A 151 16.84 -1.92 -8.59
C LEU A 151 18.03 -2.54 -9.33
N MET A 152 18.18 -3.86 -9.30
CA MET A 152 19.18 -4.59 -10.10
C MET A 152 19.00 -4.34 -11.60
N LYS A 153 17.76 -4.43 -12.12
CA LYS A 153 17.47 -4.12 -13.53
C LYS A 153 17.77 -2.67 -13.92
N ASN A 154 17.79 -1.75 -12.95
CA ASN A 154 18.15 -0.35 -13.13
C ASN A 154 19.63 -0.07 -12.78
N GLY A 155 20.47 -1.10 -12.65
CA GLY A 155 21.92 -0.96 -12.52
C GLY A 155 22.45 -0.80 -11.10
N MET A 156 21.63 -1.05 -10.05
CA MET A 156 22.15 -1.11 -8.68
C MET A 156 23.26 -2.18 -8.58
N PRO A 157 24.45 -1.87 -8.02
CA PRO A 157 25.50 -2.85 -7.78
C PRO A 157 25.13 -3.86 -6.68
N LEU A 158 25.62 -5.11 -6.81
CA LEU A 158 25.37 -6.18 -5.82
C LEU A 158 25.78 -5.80 -4.40
N GLU A 159 26.98 -5.22 -4.25
CA GLU A 159 27.49 -4.81 -2.93
C GLU A 159 26.63 -3.73 -2.28
N GLU A 160 26.03 -2.85 -3.09
CA GLU A 160 25.09 -1.87 -2.59
C GLU A 160 23.77 -2.51 -2.15
N ALA A 161 23.23 -3.44 -2.95
CA ALA A 161 22.04 -4.19 -2.60
C ALA A 161 22.22 -5.00 -1.29
N ARG A 162 23.37 -5.65 -1.11
CA ARG A 162 23.74 -6.38 0.11
C ARG A 162 23.75 -5.48 1.34
N ARG A 163 24.37 -4.29 1.27
CA ARG A 163 24.35 -3.31 2.37
C ARG A 163 22.93 -2.91 2.76
N TYR A 164 22.07 -2.66 1.78
CA TYR A 164 20.69 -2.27 2.06
C TYR A 164 19.89 -3.41 2.70
N VAL A 165 20.03 -4.64 2.19
CA VAL A 165 19.27 -5.78 2.73
C VAL A 165 19.75 -6.15 4.14
N ASP A 166 21.06 -6.02 4.42
CA ASP A 166 21.63 -6.21 5.76
C ASP A 166 21.21 -5.12 6.75
N ALA A 167 20.81 -3.94 6.28
CA ALA A 167 20.28 -2.89 7.13
C ALA A 167 18.78 -3.09 7.47
N LEU A 168 18.06 -3.98 6.78
CA LEU A 168 16.64 -4.23 7.07
C LEU A 168 16.46 -4.86 8.46
N ALA A 169 15.41 -4.45 9.17
CA ALA A 169 15.06 -5.03 10.47
C ALA A 169 14.66 -6.52 10.34
N THR A 170 13.89 -6.84 9.31
CA THR A 170 13.51 -8.21 8.96
C THR A 170 14.65 -8.88 8.20
N LYS A 171 15.05 -10.08 8.64
CA LYS A 171 16.15 -10.84 8.01
C LYS A 171 15.67 -11.97 7.11
N GLU A 172 14.53 -12.56 7.41
CA GLU A 172 13.93 -13.64 6.63
C GLU A 172 12.72 -13.14 5.85
N PHE A 173 12.63 -13.52 4.58
CA PHE A 173 11.53 -13.18 3.70
C PHE A 173 10.95 -14.45 3.09
N ARG A 174 9.66 -14.40 2.78
CA ARG A 174 8.92 -15.51 2.19
C ARG A 174 8.80 -15.32 0.68
N LEU A 175 9.24 -16.32 -0.07
CA LEU A 175 9.02 -16.41 -1.52
C LEU A 175 7.60 -16.86 -1.84
N PHE A 176 7.24 -16.83 -3.13
CA PHE A 176 5.92 -17.21 -3.63
C PHE A 176 5.52 -18.66 -3.26
N ASP A 177 6.48 -19.58 -3.25
CA ASP A 177 6.33 -21.00 -2.90
C ASP A 177 6.34 -21.27 -1.38
N ASN A 178 6.25 -20.21 -0.56
CA ASN A 178 6.43 -20.23 0.89
C ASN A 178 7.83 -20.63 1.38
N LYS A 179 8.81 -20.77 0.49
CA LYS A 179 10.21 -20.93 0.92
C LYS A 179 10.66 -19.68 1.64
N LYS A 180 11.32 -19.85 2.79
CA LYS A 180 11.98 -18.77 3.50
C LYS A 180 13.43 -18.66 3.03
N MET A 181 13.88 -17.44 2.81
CA MET A 181 15.28 -17.12 2.51
C MET A 181 15.66 -15.84 3.23
N THR A 182 16.93 -15.71 3.57
CA THR A 182 17.48 -14.48 4.10
C THR A 182 17.52 -13.39 3.02
N GLY A 183 17.56 -12.13 3.45
CA GLY A 183 17.73 -11.00 2.53
C GLY A 183 18.96 -11.15 1.62
N LEU A 184 20.09 -11.59 2.18
CA LEU A 184 21.33 -11.83 1.43
C LEU A 184 21.19 -12.94 0.39
N GLU A 185 20.63 -14.08 0.77
CA GLU A 185 20.40 -15.19 -0.18
C GLU A 185 19.48 -14.77 -1.33
N ILE A 186 18.49 -13.92 -1.04
CA ILE A 186 17.58 -13.40 -2.06
C ILE A 186 18.30 -12.45 -3.00
N VAL A 187 19.05 -11.47 -2.48
CA VAL A 187 19.83 -10.55 -3.31
C VAL A 187 20.82 -11.32 -4.17
N ASP A 188 21.59 -12.23 -3.60
CA ASP A 188 22.52 -13.07 -4.35
C ASP A 188 21.81 -13.91 -5.42
N GLY A 189 20.63 -14.45 -5.08
CA GLY A 189 19.77 -15.18 -6.01
C GLY A 189 19.25 -14.31 -7.17
N ILE A 190 18.90 -13.04 -6.92
CA ILE A 190 18.47 -12.08 -7.95
C ILE A 190 19.62 -11.83 -8.93
N TYR A 191 20.82 -11.50 -8.43
CA TYR A 191 21.97 -11.15 -9.28
C TYR A 191 22.55 -12.36 -10.01
N ALA A 192 22.48 -13.55 -9.40
CA ALA A 192 22.82 -14.82 -10.07
C ALA A 192 21.74 -15.31 -11.04
N ASN A 193 20.67 -14.52 -11.27
CA ASN A 193 19.54 -14.88 -12.12
C ASN A 193 18.83 -16.20 -11.71
N LYS A 194 18.84 -16.53 -10.42
CA LYS A 194 18.16 -17.71 -9.83
C LYS A 194 16.75 -17.42 -9.34
N LEU A 195 16.38 -16.15 -9.23
CA LEU A 195 15.05 -15.70 -8.83
C LEU A 195 14.40 -14.88 -9.95
N ILE A 196 13.06 -14.92 -10.02
CA ILE A 196 12.23 -14.09 -10.90
C ILE A 196 11.22 -13.30 -10.09
N LEU A 197 10.93 -12.09 -10.56
CA LEU A 197 9.83 -11.28 -10.07
C LEU A 197 8.55 -11.67 -10.83
N LEU A 198 7.55 -12.11 -10.09
CA LEU A 198 6.23 -12.40 -10.63
C LEU A 198 5.43 -11.10 -10.80
N VAL A 199 4.39 -11.17 -11.62
CA VAL A 199 3.48 -10.05 -11.91
C VAL A 199 2.77 -9.50 -10.65
N ASN A 200 2.55 -10.36 -9.65
CA ASN A 200 2.03 -9.95 -8.33
C ASN A 200 3.12 -9.34 -7.41
N GLY A 201 4.32 -9.11 -7.93
CA GLY A 201 5.50 -8.53 -7.26
C GLY A 201 6.18 -9.42 -6.22
N MET A 202 5.85 -10.72 -6.18
CA MET A 202 6.54 -11.70 -5.33
C MET A 202 7.75 -12.28 -6.07
N LEU A 203 8.74 -12.74 -5.32
CA LEU A 203 9.87 -13.48 -5.88
C LEU A 203 9.56 -14.98 -5.87
N LYS A 204 9.93 -15.66 -6.96
CA LYS A 204 9.92 -17.13 -7.08
C LYS A 204 11.32 -17.59 -7.49
N ALA A 205 11.73 -18.77 -7.03
CA ALA A 205 12.88 -19.46 -7.63
C ALA A 205 12.61 -19.74 -9.12
N ARG A 206 13.65 -19.59 -9.94
CA ARG A 206 13.65 -20.12 -11.30
C ARG A 206 13.78 -21.64 -11.21
N ASP A 207 12.94 -22.32 -11.99
CA ASP A 207 13.07 -23.76 -12.23
C ASP A 207 14.30 -24.02 -13.13
#